data_AF-A0A8F5BW99-F1
#
_entry.id   AF-A0A8F5BW99-F1
#
_cell.length_a   1.000
_cell.length_b   1.000
_cell.length_c   1.000
_cell.angle_alpha   90.00
_cell.angle_beta   90.00
_cell.angle_gamma   90.00
#
_symmetry.space_group_name_H-M   'P 1'
#
loop_
_entity.id
_entity.type
_entity.pdbx_description
1 polymer ?
#
loop_
_entity_poly.entity_id
_entity_poly.type
_entity_poly.pdbx_seq_one_letter_code
_entity_poly.pdbx_strand_id
1 'polypeptide(L)'
;MGISHINGRNGKYRDSIRRFWRGEALPYSEIANRLLGSPDIYLGNNKTPFASINYVTSHDGFTLEDLVSYNQKHNEANGFNNQDGMNENYSWNCGAEGPTNDQNVVVCREKQKRNFMITLLVSQGTPMILGGDELSRTQRGNNNAFCQDNEITWFDWNLDERKSKFLEFVKKNDPIL
;
A
#
# COMPACT_ATOMS: atom_id res chain seq x y z
N MET A 1 18.04 -29.11 -12.93
CA MET A 1 17.87 -27.75 -12.38
C MET A 1 16.40 -27.56 -12.04
N GLY A 2 16.04 -27.70 -10.76
CA GLY A 2 14.66 -27.56 -10.33
C GLY A 2 14.27 -26.08 -10.34
N ILE A 3 13.30 -25.70 -11.17
CA ILE A 3 12.69 -24.38 -11.09
C ILE A 3 12.02 -24.33 -9.72
N SER A 4 12.53 -23.48 -8.83
CA SER A 4 11.87 -23.14 -7.59
C SER A 4 10.50 -22.53 -7.93
N HIS A 5 9.42 -23.32 -7.74
CA HIS A 5 8.04 -22.89 -7.98
C HIS A 5 7.51 -21.87 -6.95
N ILE A 6 8.37 -21.41 -6.03
CA ILE A 6 7.97 -20.53 -4.94
C ILE A 6 8.01 -19.08 -5.43
N ASN A 7 6.83 -18.49 -5.56
CA ASN A 7 6.64 -17.05 -5.71
C ASN A 7 6.78 -16.39 -4.33
N GLY A 8 7.39 -15.20 -4.28
CA GLY A 8 7.66 -14.50 -3.02
C GLY A 8 7.00 -13.13 -2.96
N ARG A 9 6.49 -12.76 -1.76
CA ARG A 9 6.11 -11.37 -1.45
C ARG A 9 7.33 -10.46 -1.65
N ASN A 10 7.27 -9.56 -2.62
CA ASN A 10 8.37 -8.65 -2.94
C ASN A 10 8.37 -7.43 -2.01
N GLY A 11 8.99 -7.57 -0.83
CA GLY A 11 9.14 -6.46 0.12
C GLY A 11 9.95 -5.28 -0.43
N LYS A 12 10.90 -5.53 -1.34
CA LYS A 12 11.69 -4.46 -1.98
C LYS A 12 10.83 -3.62 -2.93
N TYR A 13 9.88 -4.24 -3.64
CA TYR A 13 8.86 -3.52 -4.40
C TYR A 13 8.03 -2.63 -3.48
N ARG A 14 7.48 -3.18 -2.40
CA ARG A 14 6.67 -2.43 -1.43
C ARG A 14 7.41 -1.19 -0.94
N ASP A 15 8.63 -1.36 -0.43
CA ASP A 15 9.38 -0.27 0.20
C ASP A 15 9.80 0.79 -0.82
N SER A 16 10.33 0.39 -1.98
CA SER A 16 10.81 1.35 -2.98
C SER A 16 9.68 2.14 -3.64
N ILE A 17 8.53 1.51 -3.90
CA ILE A 17 7.36 2.22 -4.45
C ILE A 17 6.76 3.19 -3.42
N ARG A 18 6.69 2.80 -2.13
CA ARG A 18 6.25 3.70 -1.04
C ARG A 18 7.15 4.93 -0.93
N ARG A 19 8.46 4.73 -0.86
CA ARG A 19 9.46 5.80 -0.76
C ARG A 19 9.44 6.74 -1.97
N PHE A 20 9.29 6.19 -3.18
CA PHE A 20 9.18 6.98 -4.41
C PHE A 20 8.00 7.96 -4.35
N TRP A 21 6.80 7.46 -4.03
CA TRP A 21 5.60 8.30 -3.99
C TRP A 21 5.53 9.21 -2.76
N ARG A 22 6.22 8.86 -1.67
CA ARG A 22 6.49 9.75 -0.53
C ARG A 22 7.34 10.97 -0.92
N GLY A 23 8.10 10.88 -2.00
CA GLY A 23 8.95 11.96 -2.53
C GLY A 23 10.45 11.75 -2.33
N GLU A 24 10.88 10.57 -1.89
CA GLU A 24 12.31 10.26 -1.80
C GLU A 24 12.92 10.04 -3.20
N ALA A 25 14.06 10.70 -3.45
CA ALA A 25 14.80 10.53 -4.69
C ALA A 25 15.60 9.21 -4.66
N LEU A 26 15.02 8.16 -5.26
CA LEU A 26 15.67 6.87 -5.43
C LEU A 26 16.46 6.82 -6.75
N PRO A 27 17.52 5.99 -6.85
CA PRO A 27 18.20 5.77 -8.13
C PRO A 27 17.20 5.33 -9.20
N TYR A 28 17.33 5.87 -10.41
CA TYR A 28 16.43 5.51 -11.53
C TYR A 28 16.35 3.99 -11.76
N SER A 29 17.50 3.30 -11.61
CA SER A 29 17.59 1.85 -11.72
C SER A 29 16.76 1.11 -10.67
N GLU A 30 16.64 1.65 -9.45
CA GLU A 30 15.88 1.03 -8.37
C GLU A 30 14.39 0.98 -8.72
N ILE A 31 13.82 2.08 -9.20
CA ILE A 31 12.40 2.14 -9.62
C ILE A 31 12.17 1.36 -10.91
N ALA A 32 13.04 1.54 -11.92
CA ALA A 32 12.92 0.83 -13.19
C ALA A 32 12.92 -0.69 -12.98
N ASN A 33 13.80 -1.21 -12.11
CA ASN A 33 13.81 -2.63 -11.79
C ASN A 33 12.49 -3.08 -11.15
N ARG A 34 11.89 -2.30 -10.22
CA ARG A 34 10.60 -2.65 -9.60
C ARG A 34 9.47 -2.70 -10.63
N LEU A 35 9.40 -1.71 -11.51
CA LEU A 35 8.38 -1.63 -12.57
C LEU A 35 8.52 -2.78 -13.59
N LEU A 36 9.74 -3.25 -13.85
CA LEU A 36 10.04 -4.33 -14.79
C LEU A 36 10.03 -5.74 -14.15
N GLY A 37 9.44 -5.90 -12.96
CA GLY A 37 9.26 -7.21 -12.32
C GLY A 37 10.47 -7.70 -11.52
N SER A 38 11.32 -6.78 -11.10
CA SER A 38 12.51 -7.00 -10.27
C SER A 38 13.47 -8.07 -10.84
N PRO A 39 13.94 -7.92 -12.10
CA PRO A 39 14.85 -8.88 -12.70
C PRO A 39 16.17 -9.00 -11.94
N ASP A 40 16.64 -7.91 -11.31
CA ASP A 40 17.81 -7.90 -10.42
C ASP A 40 17.68 -8.85 -9.21
N ILE A 41 16.46 -9.21 -8.80
CA ILE A 41 16.21 -10.16 -7.70
C ILE A 41 15.99 -11.58 -8.24
N TYR A 42 15.16 -11.71 -9.28
CA TYR A 42 14.59 -13.00 -9.67
C TYR A 42 15.28 -13.64 -10.89
N LEU A 43 15.84 -12.84 -11.80
CA LEU A 43 16.41 -13.35 -13.06
C LEU A 43 17.65 -14.21 -12.82
N GLY A 44 18.49 -13.85 -11.84
CA GLY A 44 19.71 -14.61 -11.49
C GLY A 44 19.44 -16.04 -11.00
N ASN A 45 18.22 -16.33 -10.56
CA ASN A 45 17.76 -17.66 -10.17
C ASN A 45 16.85 -18.30 -11.24
N ASN A 46 16.94 -17.85 -12.49
CA ASN A 46 16.16 -18.31 -13.64
C ASN A 46 14.64 -18.23 -13.41
N LYS A 47 14.17 -17.29 -12.59
CA LYS A 47 12.74 -17.05 -12.35
C LYS A 47 12.19 -16.01 -13.33
N THR A 48 10.90 -16.12 -13.64
CA THR A 48 10.16 -15.16 -14.45
C THR A 48 9.58 -14.03 -13.57
N PRO A 49 9.10 -12.92 -14.16
CA PRO A 49 8.44 -11.85 -13.40
C PRO A 49 7.29 -12.32 -12.51
N PHE A 50 6.61 -13.42 -12.86
CA PHE A 50 5.51 -13.99 -12.05
C PHE A 50 5.95 -14.48 -10.66
N ALA A 51 7.25 -14.71 -10.45
CA ALA A 51 7.80 -15.01 -9.14
C ALA A 51 7.75 -13.82 -8.17
N SER A 52 7.63 -12.61 -8.69
CA SER A 52 7.45 -11.38 -7.93
C SER A 52 5.97 -11.16 -7.62
N ILE A 53 5.57 -11.34 -6.36
CA ILE A 53 4.28 -10.86 -5.88
C ILE A 53 4.46 -9.40 -5.47
N ASN A 54 4.01 -8.49 -6.31
CA ASN A 54 4.07 -7.05 -6.09
C ASN A 54 2.90 -6.62 -5.22
N TYR A 55 3.17 -5.79 -4.21
CA TYR A 55 2.14 -5.25 -3.34
C TYR A 55 2.62 -3.93 -2.74
N VAL A 56 1.70 -3.00 -2.55
CA VAL A 56 1.97 -1.74 -1.82
C VAL A 56 1.56 -1.88 -0.35
N THR A 57 0.53 -2.67 -0.07
CA THR A 57 -0.10 -2.83 1.24
C THR A 57 -0.40 -4.29 1.51
N SER A 58 -0.47 -4.66 2.79
CA SER A 58 -0.79 -6.00 3.25
C SER A 58 -1.44 -5.92 4.64
N HIS A 59 -1.86 -7.06 5.19
CA HIS A 59 -2.32 -7.12 6.58
C HIS A 59 -1.22 -6.71 7.58
N ASP A 60 0.05 -6.94 7.22
CA ASP A 60 1.20 -6.41 7.95
C ASP A 60 1.42 -4.93 7.57
N GLY A 61 1.27 -4.01 8.53
CA GLY A 61 1.44 -2.58 8.32
C GLY A 61 0.13 -1.82 8.06
N PHE A 62 0.25 -0.63 7.46
CA PHE A 62 -0.90 0.20 7.12
C PHE A 62 -1.72 -0.35 5.94
N THR A 63 -3.01 -0.06 5.97
CA THR A 63 -3.89 -0.07 4.78
C THR A 63 -3.48 1.03 3.79
N LEU A 64 -4.05 1.05 2.59
CA LEU A 64 -3.75 2.10 1.61
C LEU A 64 -4.26 3.47 2.05
N GLU A 65 -5.43 3.54 2.69
CA GLU A 65 -5.96 4.78 3.26
C GLU A 65 -5.04 5.31 4.37
N ASP A 66 -4.57 4.42 5.25
CA ASP A 66 -3.73 4.82 6.39
C ASP A 66 -2.29 5.16 5.95
N LEU A 67 -1.77 4.50 4.91
CA LEU A 67 -0.46 4.78 4.32
C LEU A 67 -0.34 6.24 3.84
N VAL A 68 -1.45 6.84 3.42
CA VAL A 68 -1.50 8.25 2.97
C VAL A 68 -2.08 9.19 4.03
N SER A 69 -2.42 8.68 5.21
CA SER A 69 -3.10 9.45 6.27
C SER A 69 -2.33 9.53 7.59
N TYR A 70 -1.28 8.73 7.77
CA TYR A 70 -0.50 8.69 9.01
C TYR A 70 1.00 8.64 8.74
N ASN A 71 1.77 9.41 9.51
CA ASN A 71 3.24 9.34 9.52
C ASN A 71 3.74 8.37 10.59
N GLN A 72 2.98 8.16 11.67
CA GLN A 72 3.35 7.29 12.77
C GLN A 72 2.24 6.27 13.04
N LYS A 73 2.62 5.16 13.66
CA LYS A 73 1.68 4.11 14.07
C LYS A 73 0.93 4.53 15.34
N HIS A 74 -0.36 4.19 15.39
CA HIS A 74 -1.28 4.42 16.49
C HIS A 74 -1.85 3.06 16.95
N ASN A 75 -0.98 2.24 17.54
CA ASN A 75 -1.30 0.88 17.98
C ASN A 75 -1.75 0.82 19.45
N GLU A 76 -2.12 1.95 20.06
CA GLU A 76 -2.47 2.06 21.48
C GLU A 76 -3.61 1.09 21.86
N ALA A 77 -4.56 0.90 20.95
CA ALA A 77 -5.69 -0.03 21.13
C ALA A 77 -5.25 -1.49 21.33
N ASN A 78 -4.01 -1.85 20.97
CA ASN A 78 -3.49 -3.21 21.14
C ASN A 78 -3.08 -3.51 22.59
N GLY A 79 -2.92 -2.49 23.45
CA GLY A 79 -2.58 -2.67 24.87
C GLY A 79 -1.09 -2.88 25.16
N PHE A 80 -0.20 -2.73 24.17
CA PHE A 80 1.25 -2.89 24.33
C PHE A 80 2.00 -1.55 24.37
N ASN A 81 1.36 -0.47 24.83
CA ASN A 81 1.95 0.87 24.94
C ASN A 81 2.61 1.34 23.62
N ASN A 82 1.95 1.05 22.48
CA ASN A 82 2.40 1.36 21.12
C ASN A 82 3.81 0.81 20.77
N GLN A 83 4.28 -0.24 21.47
CA GLN A 83 5.59 -0.85 21.23
C GLN A 83 5.58 -1.88 20.09
N ASP A 84 4.42 -2.41 19.73
CA ASP A 84 4.25 -3.40 18.67
C ASP A 84 4.11 -2.77 17.27
N GLY A 85 4.31 -3.56 16.21
CA GLY A 85 4.28 -3.09 14.83
C GLY A 85 5.56 -2.38 14.35
N MET A 86 5.67 -2.20 13.04
CA MET A 86 6.84 -1.55 12.42
C MET A 86 6.87 -0.05 12.74
N ASN A 87 8.06 0.50 12.99
CA ASN A 87 8.25 1.93 13.20
C ASN A 87 8.45 2.70 11.88
N GLU A 88 9.10 2.08 10.90
CA GLU A 88 9.28 2.66 9.57
C GLU A 88 8.22 2.08 8.63
N ASN A 89 7.31 2.94 8.17
CA ASN A 89 6.20 2.57 7.31
C ASN A 89 6.36 3.09 5.88
N TYR A 90 7.31 4.01 5.65
CA TYR A 90 7.46 4.78 4.41
C TYR A 90 6.15 5.45 3.98
N SER A 91 5.39 5.92 4.96
CA SER A 91 4.10 6.57 4.77
C SER A 91 4.23 8.10 4.70
N TRP A 92 3.17 8.76 4.25
CA TRP A 92 3.07 10.21 4.30
C TRP A 92 1.62 10.64 4.47
N ASN A 93 1.34 11.36 5.55
CA ASN A 93 -0.02 11.78 5.93
C ASN A 93 -0.66 12.88 5.05
N CYS A 94 0.05 13.29 3.98
CA CYS A 94 -0.34 14.34 3.04
C CYS A 94 -0.56 15.73 3.67
N GLY A 95 -0.07 15.96 4.89
CA GLY A 95 -0.11 17.25 5.58
C GLY A 95 -0.91 17.27 6.89
N ALA A 96 -1.69 16.24 7.20
CA ALA A 96 -2.44 16.13 8.46
C ALA A 96 -2.41 14.69 8.99
N GLU A 97 -2.24 14.49 10.29
CA GLU A 97 -2.27 13.15 10.89
C GLU A 97 -3.71 12.70 11.13
N GLY A 98 -4.13 11.60 10.52
CA GLY A 98 -5.47 11.04 10.65
C GLY A 98 -6.57 11.79 9.86
N PRO A 99 -7.85 11.66 10.25
CA PRO A 99 -8.96 12.31 9.56
C PRO A 99 -8.83 13.83 9.51
N THR A 100 -9.22 14.43 8.39
CA THR A 100 -9.14 15.88 8.18
C THR A 100 -10.28 16.38 7.30
N ASN A 101 -10.65 17.65 7.48
CA ASN A 101 -11.61 18.38 6.64
C ASN A 101 -10.92 19.31 5.63
N ASP A 102 -9.59 19.43 5.67
CA ASP A 102 -8.82 20.21 4.69
C ASP A 102 -8.87 19.53 3.33
N GLN A 103 -9.56 20.16 2.38
CA GLN A 103 -9.76 19.63 1.04
C GLN A 103 -8.46 19.45 0.27
N ASN A 104 -7.43 20.27 0.51
CA ASN A 104 -6.15 20.11 -0.16
C ASN A 104 -5.47 18.80 0.26
N VAL A 105 -5.57 18.44 1.54
CA VAL A 105 -5.05 17.17 2.07
C VAL A 105 -5.87 16.00 1.53
N VAL A 106 -7.20 16.09 1.53
CA VAL A 106 -8.07 15.02 1.00
C VAL A 106 -7.78 14.75 -0.48
N VAL A 107 -7.66 15.80 -1.31
CA VAL A 107 -7.30 15.67 -2.73
C VAL A 107 -5.93 15.04 -2.91
N CYS A 108 -4.95 15.43 -2.08
CA CYS A 108 -3.61 14.83 -2.10
C CYS A 108 -3.67 13.32 -1.81
N ARG A 109 -4.42 12.90 -0.77
CA ARG A 109 -4.60 11.50 -0.41
C ARG A 109 -5.25 10.69 -1.52
N GLU A 110 -6.33 11.21 -2.10
CA GLU A 110 -7.03 10.56 -3.21
C GLU A 110 -6.14 10.40 -4.45
N LYS A 111 -5.26 11.36 -4.72
CA LYS A 111 -4.27 11.27 -5.79
C LYS A 111 -3.18 10.23 -5.46
N GLN A 112 -2.68 10.20 -4.23
CA GLN A 112 -1.66 9.22 -3.81
C GLN A 112 -2.19 7.78 -3.87
N LYS A 113 -3.43 7.54 -3.43
CA LYS A 113 -4.09 6.23 -3.56
C LYS A 113 -4.12 5.76 -5.02
N ARG A 114 -4.51 6.64 -5.94
CA ARG A 114 -4.51 6.35 -7.39
C ARG A 114 -3.10 6.11 -7.93
N ASN A 115 -2.13 6.92 -7.54
CA ASN A 115 -0.72 6.74 -7.94
C ASN A 115 -0.20 5.34 -7.56
N PHE A 116 -0.47 4.89 -6.32
CA PHE A 116 -0.11 3.55 -5.86
C PHE A 116 -0.82 2.45 -6.65
N MET A 117 -2.13 2.58 -6.86
CA MET A 117 -2.91 1.59 -7.61
C MET A 117 -2.45 1.49 -9.07
N ILE A 118 -2.24 2.61 -9.76
CA ILE A 118 -1.72 2.63 -11.13
C ILE A 118 -0.37 1.94 -11.19
N THR A 119 0.54 2.31 -10.27
CA THR A 119 1.89 1.73 -10.23
C THR A 119 1.83 0.22 -10.03
N LEU A 120 0.99 -0.26 -9.11
CA LEU A 120 0.82 -1.68 -8.84
C LEU A 120 0.28 -2.44 -10.05
N LEU A 121 -0.76 -1.91 -10.70
CA LEU A 121 -1.46 -2.58 -11.79
C LEU A 121 -0.73 -2.51 -13.13
N VAL A 122 0.20 -1.55 -13.31
CA VAL A 122 1.02 -1.44 -14.53
C VAL A 122 2.39 -2.13 -14.42
N SER A 123 2.85 -2.43 -13.20
CA SER A 123 4.15 -3.08 -12.98
C SER A 123 4.13 -4.55 -13.45
N GLN A 124 5.22 -5.00 -14.06
CA GLN A 124 5.40 -6.41 -14.41
C GLN A 124 5.49 -7.28 -13.14
N GLY A 125 4.88 -8.47 -13.20
CA GLY A 125 4.78 -9.39 -12.08
C GLY A 125 3.32 -9.67 -11.70
N THR A 126 3.10 -10.26 -10.52
CA THR A 126 1.76 -10.60 -10.03
C THR A 126 1.31 -9.54 -9.00
N PRO A 127 0.32 -8.68 -9.29
CA PRO A 127 -0.17 -7.71 -8.32
C PRO A 127 -1.02 -8.37 -7.23
N MET A 128 -0.84 -7.94 -5.98
CA MET A 128 -1.68 -8.32 -4.84
C MET A 128 -2.29 -7.05 -4.23
N ILE A 129 -3.61 -7.04 -4.14
CA ILE A 129 -4.39 -5.99 -3.48
C ILE A 129 -4.75 -6.48 -2.07
N LEU A 130 -4.57 -5.62 -1.07
CA LEU A 130 -5.11 -5.87 0.27
C LEU A 130 -6.62 -5.64 0.25
N GLY A 131 -7.40 -6.66 0.60
CA GLY A 131 -8.85 -6.54 0.65
C GLY A 131 -9.31 -5.39 1.54
N GLY A 132 -10.22 -4.57 1.01
CA GLY A 132 -10.75 -3.38 1.66
C GLY A 132 -10.02 -2.09 1.27
N ASP A 133 -8.83 -2.15 0.65
CA ASP A 133 -8.19 -0.94 0.13
C ASP A 133 -9.06 -0.26 -0.94
N GLU A 134 -9.75 -1.05 -1.77
CA GLU A 134 -10.74 -0.57 -2.74
C GLU A 134 -11.93 0.14 -2.10
N LEU A 135 -12.22 -0.15 -0.82
CA LEU A 135 -13.26 0.51 -0.01
C LEU A 135 -12.70 1.69 0.79
N SER A 136 -11.42 2.01 0.63
CA SER A 136 -10.70 2.96 1.48
C SER A 136 -10.75 2.58 2.96
N ARG A 137 -10.59 1.29 3.26
CA ARG A 137 -10.59 0.75 4.62
C ARG A 137 -9.47 1.39 5.44
N THR A 138 -9.80 1.80 6.66
CA THR A 138 -8.88 2.40 7.62
C THR A 138 -8.81 1.53 8.87
N GLN A 139 -7.62 1.41 9.45
CA GLN A 139 -7.39 0.85 10.78
C GLN A 139 -7.09 1.97 11.79
N ARG A 140 -7.45 3.22 11.45
CA ARG A 140 -7.26 4.43 12.25
C ARG A 140 -5.79 4.69 12.59
N GLY A 141 -4.88 4.30 11.71
CA GLY A 141 -3.45 4.41 11.96
C GLY A 141 -2.87 3.27 12.80
N ASN A 142 -3.66 2.25 13.14
CA ASN A 142 -3.12 1.02 13.71
C ASN A 142 -2.48 0.19 12.59
N ASN A 143 -1.16 0.04 12.61
CA ASN A 143 -0.41 -0.68 11.57
C ASN A 143 -0.15 -2.15 11.92
N ASN A 144 -0.73 -2.62 13.02
CA ASN A 144 -0.57 -3.97 13.54
C ASN A 144 -1.85 -4.42 14.24
N ALA A 145 -2.99 -4.31 13.56
CA ALA A 145 -4.31 -4.56 14.15
C ALA A 145 -4.63 -6.07 14.32
N PHE A 146 -3.65 -6.86 14.77
CA PHE A 146 -3.72 -8.33 14.84
C PHE A 146 -4.68 -8.85 15.91
N CYS A 147 -4.86 -8.09 17.00
CA CYS A 147 -5.72 -8.44 18.13
C CYS A 147 -7.05 -7.65 18.14
N GLN A 148 -7.36 -6.93 17.05
CA GLN A 148 -8.55 -6.09 16.95
C GLN A 148 -9.65 -6.84 16.19
N ASP A 149 -10.55 -7.49 16.92
CA ASP A 149 -11.78 -8.06 16.36
C ASP A 149 -12.96 -7.09 16.61
N ASN A 150 -12.96 -5.98 15.89
CA ASN A 150 -13.90 -4.86 16.04
C ASN A 150 -13.89 -3.93 14.81
N GLU A 151 -14.56 -2.78 14.90
CA GLU A 151 -14.70 -1.80 13.82
C GLU A 151 -13.38 -1.19 13.32
N ILE A 152 -12.24 -1.42 14.01
CA ILE A 152 -10.91 -1.06 13.48
C ILE A 152 -10.56 -1.96 12.29
N THR A 153 -10.97 -3.23 12.28
CA THR A 153 -10.59 -4.19 11.23
C THR A 153 -11.74 -4.57 10.32
N TRP A 154 -12.98 -4.48 10.78
CA TRP A 154 -14.17 -4.82 10.00
C TRP A 154 -14.26 -4.02 8.70
N PHE A 155 -14.89 -4.62 7.70
CA PHE A 155 -15.14 -3.95 6.43
C PHE A 155 -16.32 -3.00 6.58
N ASP A 156 -16.06 -1.70 6.43
CA ASP A 156 -17.10 -0.68 6.40
C ASP A 156 -17.67 -0.56 4.98
N TRP A 157 -18.85 -1.13 4.78
CA TRP A 157 -19.58 -1.10 3.50
C TRP A 157 -20.38 0.19 3.29
N ASN A 158 -20.38 1.11 4.26
CA ASN A 158 -21.03 2.41 4.09
C ASN A 158 -20.11 3.35 3.29
N LEU A 159 -20.30 3.34 1.97
CA LEU A 159 -19.48 4.13 1.05
C LEU A 159 -20.12 5.49 0.78
N ASP A 160 -19.39 6.55 1.15
CA ASP A 160 -19.69 7.89 0.67
C ASP A 160 -19.28 8.06 -0.81
N GLU A 161 -19.50 9.25 -1.37
CA GLU A 161 -19.15 9.57 -2.75
C GLU A 161 -17.64 9.39 -3.02
N ARG A 162 -16.77 9.75 -2.08
CA ARG A 162 -15.32 9.66 -2.22
C ARG A 162 -14.88 8.20 -2.30
N LYS A 163 -15.31 7.37 -1.34
CA LYS A 163 -15.00 5.93 -1.31
C LYS A 163 -15.56 5.22 -2.54
N SER A 164 -16.79 5.56 -2.95
CA SER A 164 -17.43 4.98 -4.14
C SER A 164 -16.68 5.32 -5.43
N LYS A 165 -16.23 6.57 -5.60
CA LYS A 165 -15.41 6.96 -6.77
C LYS A 165 -14.09 6.22 -6.81
N PHE A 166 -13.42 6.06 -5.68
CA PHE A 166 -12.17 5.30 -5.63
C PHE A 166 -12.39 3.80 -5.94
N LEU A 167 -13.47 3.21 -5.45
CA LEU A 167 -13.84 1.83 -5.80
C LEU A 167 -14.04 1.66 -7.31
N GLU A 168 -14.76 2.57 -7.96
CA GLU A 168 -14.95 2.54 -9.41
C GLU A 168 -13.64 2.74 -10.19
N PHE A 169 -12.76 3.59 -9.67
CA PHE A 169 -11.40 3.74 -10.21
C PHE A 169 -10.63 2.41 -10.15
N VAL A 170 -10.64 1.70 -9.03
CA VAL A 170 -9.95 0.41 -8.88
C VAL A 170 -10.53 -0.66 -9.81
N LYS A 171 -11.86 -0.69 -10.00
CA LYS A 171 -12.52 -1.64 -10.91
C LYS A 171 -12.12 -1.44 -12.37
N LYS A 172 -12.03 -0.19 -12.83
CA LYS A 172 -11.76 0.14 -14.23
C LYS A 172 -10.27 0.31 -14.53
N ASN A 173 -9.48 0.68 -13.52
CA ASN A 173 -8.12 1.18 -13.65
C ASN A 173 -7.99 2.27 -14.74
N ASP A 174 -9.02 3.12 -14.87
CA ASP A 174 -9.06 4.20 -15.86
C ASP A 174 -8.51 5.49 -15.23
N PRO A 175 -7.39 6.04 -15.73
CA PRO A 175 -6.75 7.22 -15.16
C PRO A 175 -7.59 8.51 -15.25
N ILE A 176 -8.76 8.48 -15.90
CA ILE A 176 -9.63 9.64 -16.12
C ILE A 176 -10.71 9.79 -15.01
N LEU A 177 -10.86 8.80 -14.09
CA LEU A 177 -11.85 8.77 -12.99
C LEU A 177 -11.26 9.00 -11.57
#